data_AF-A0A0F3GT28-F1
#
_entry.id   AF-A0A0F3GT28-F1
#
_cell.length_a   1.000
_cell.length_b   1.000
_cell.length_c   1.000
_cell.angle_alpha   90.00
_cell.angle_beta   90.00
_cell.angle_gamma   90.00
#
_symmetry.space_group_name_H-M   'P 1'
#
loop_
_entity.id
_entity.type
_entity.pdbx_description
1 polymer ?
#
loop_
_entity_poly.entity_id
_entity_poly.type
_entity_poly.pdbx_seq_one_letter_code
_entity_poly.pdbx_strand_id
1 'polypeptide(L)'
;MARALRERINLGKVKRKGEIPYLIEIQRQSYALFLQVDTPTDKRKNVGLEGAFRSVFPIIDYNEMASIEYLGYNMLDSKYRERECIDKGLTYSAPIKIKVKLNLWNNSEDGKKKL
;
A
#
# COMPACT_ATOMS: atom_id res chain seq x y z
N MET A 1 -17.20 -30.58 19.07
CA MET A 1 -17.49 -30.85 17.64
C MET A 1 -18.97 -30.62 17.40
N ALA A 2 -19.33 -29.73 16.46
CA ALA A 2 -20.74 -29.40 16.19
C ALA A 2 -21.47 -30.60 15.56
N ARG A 3 -22.58 -31.02 16.17
CA ARG A 3 -23.42 -32.13 15.68
C ARG A 3 -24.16 -31.65 14.43
N ALA A 4 -23.96 -32.33 13.30
CA ALA A 4 -24.65 -32.00 12.06
C ALA A 4 -26.16 -32.25 12.21
N LEU A 5 -26.97 -31.21 12.01
CA LEU A 5 -28.43 -31.24 12.16
C LEU A 5 -29.15 -31.94 10.99
N ARG A 6 -28.46 -32.21 9.88
CA ARG A 6 -29.01 -32.85 8.68
C ARG A 6 -27.92 -33.60 7.94
N GLU A 7 -28.20 -34.84 7.55
CA GLU A 7 -27.30 -35.62 6.71
C GLU A 7 -27.34 -35.13 5.25
N ARG A 8 -26.16 -34.93 4.66
CA ARG A 8 -25.99 -34.60 3.25
C ARG A 8 -25.39 -35.80 2.54
N ILE A 9 -26.16 -36.41 1.65
CA ILE A 9 -25.69 -37.52 0.80
C ILE A 9 -24.96 -36.93 -0.42
N ASN A 10 -23.74 -37.39 -0.67
CA ASN A 10 -22.96 -37.03 -1.86
C ASN A 10 -22.80 -38.28 -2.74
N LEU A 11 -23.33 -38.23 -3.97
CA LEU A 11 -23.28 -39.34 -4.95
C LEU A 11 -22.11 -39.21 -5.94
N GLY A 12 -21.22 -38.23 -5.75
CA GLY A 12 -20.07 -37.98 -6.62
C GLY A 12 -19.05 -39.14 -6.58
N LYS A 13 -18.70 -39.66 -7.76
CA LYS A 13 -17.75 -40.78 -7.91
C LYS A 13 -16.28 -40.34 -7.93
N VAL A 14 -16.02 -39.07 -8.27
CA VAL A 14 -14.67 -38.50 -8.38
C VAL A 14 -14.26 -37.88 -7.04
N LYS A 15 -13.12 -38.34 -6.49
CA LYS A 15 -12.53 -37.71 -5.30
C LYS A 15 -11.99 -36.32 -5.65
N ARG A 16 -12.23 -35.34 -4.78
CA ARG A 16 -11.61 -34.02 -4.91
C ARG A 16 -10.09 -34.19 -4.82
N LYS A 17 -9.37 -33.67 -5.82
CA LYS A 17 -7.90 -33.76 -5.91
C LYS A 17 -7.16 -32.77 -5.00
N GLY A 18 -7.86 -31.73 -4.52
CA GLY A 18 -7.29 -30.71 -3.65
C GLY A 18 -8.38 -30.01 -2.85
N GLU A 19 -7.94 -29.22 -1.87
CA GLU A 19 -8.83 -28.39 -1.06
C GLU A 19 -9.27 -27.15 -1.82
N ILE A 20 -10.42 -26.59 -1.44
CA ILE A 20 -10.87 -25.32 -1.99
C ILE A 20 -10.02 -24.23 -1.34
N PRO A 21 -9.32 -23.40 -2.14
CA PRO A 21 -8.50 -22.32 -1.59
C PRO A 21 -9.39 -21.23 -0.99
N TYR A 22 -8.75 -20.27 -0.33
CA TYR A 22 -9.48 -19.15 0.23
C TYR A 22 -9.99 -18.24 -0.89
N LEU A 23 -11.31 -18.20 -1.10
CA LEU A 23 -11.90 -17.63 -2.32
C LEU A 23 -11.67 -16.12 -2.51
N ILE A 24 -11.30 -15.40 -1.44
CA ILE A 24 -10.97 -13.96 -1.50
C ILE A 24 -9.47 -13.70 -1.35
N GLU A 25 -8.64 -14.74 -1.46
CA GLU A 25 -7.19 -14.65 -1.31
C GLU A 25 -6.56 -13.65 -2.26
N ILE A 26 -6.96 -13.67 -3.53
CA ILE A 26 -6.44 -12.77 -4.56
C ILE A 26 -6.67 -11.30 -4.17
N GLN A 27 -7.86 -10.97 -3.68
CA GLN A 27 -8.22 -9.60 -3.30
C GLN A 27 -7.40 -9.13 -2.10
N ARG A 28 -7.23 -9.99 -1.09
CA ARG A 28 -6.43 -9.67 0.10
C ARG A 28 -4.95 -9.54 -0.23
N GLN A 29 -4.41 -10.47 -1.02
CA GLN A 29 -3.00 -10.48 -1.39
C GLN A 29 -2.63 -9.32 -2.30
N SER A 30 -3.49 -8.98 -3.28
CA SER A 30 -3.21 -7.86 -4.18
C SER A 30 -3.15 -6.54 -3.42
N TYR A 31 -4.09 -6.32 -2.48
CA TYR A 31 -4.11 -5.10 -1.68
C TYR A 31 -2.95 -5.06 -0.67
N ALA A 32 -2.62 -6.19 -0.04
CA ALA A 32 -1.45 -6.28 0.84
C ALA A 32 -0.14 -5.99 0.08
N LEU A 33 0.02 -6.53 -1.14
CA LEU A 33 1.17 -6.27 -2.00
C LEU A 33 1.21 -4.81 -2.47
N PHE A 34 0.05 -4.20 -2.75
CA PHE A 34 -0.05 -2.79 -3.11
C PHE A 34 0.38 -1.86 -1.97
N LEU A 35 -0.03 -2.18 -0.74
CA LEU A 35 0.18 -1.32 0.44
C LEU A 35 1.51 -1.56 1.18
N GLN A 36 2.07 -2.78 1.19
CA GLN A 36 3.31 -3.14 1.90
C GLN A 36 3.43 -2.64 3.35
N VAL A 37 2.32 -2.62 4.10
CA VAL A 37 2.23 -1.99 5.45
C VAL A 37 3.21 -2.60 6.44
N ASP A 38 3.35 -3.93 6.44
CA ASP A 38 4.18 -4.66 7.41
C ASP A 38 5.68 -4.66 7.04
N THR A 39 6.06 -4.04 5.92
CA THR A 39 7.45 -4.01 5.45
C THR A 39 8.09 -2.66 5.81
N PRO A 40 9.25 -2.66 6.51
CA PRO A 40 10.01 -1.45 6.76
C PRO A 40 10.36 -0.74 5.44
N THR A 41 10.33 0.59 5.45
CA THR A 41 10.53 1.43 4.24
C THR A 41 11.72 1.00 3.39
N ASP A 42 12.88 0.71 4.01
CA ASP A 42 14.11 0.36 3.32
C ASP A 42 14.08 -1.00 2.61
N LYS A 43 13.12 -1.87 2.98
CA LYS A 43 12.96 -3.22 2.42
C LYS A 43 11.75 -3.33 1.48
N ARG A 44 11.03 -2.23 1.24
CA ARG A 44 9.86 -2.24 0.35
C ARG A 44 10.29 -2.48 -1.09
N LYS A 45 9.50 -3.29 -1.79
CA LYS A 45 9.70 -3.55 -3.22
C LYS A 45 9.15 -2.37 -4.02
N ASN A 46 9.76 -2.07 -5.16
CA ASN A 46 9.33 -1.00 -6.07
C ASN A 46 8.05 -1.37 -6.84
N VAL A 47 6.95 -1.62 -6.13
CA VAL A 47 5.63 -2.01 -6.64
C VAL A 47 4.53 -1.33 -5.83
N GLY A 48 3.31 -1.27 -6.36
CA GLY A 48 2.18 -0.67 -5.65
C GLY A 48 2.40 0.80 -5.31
N LEU A 49 2.13 1.20 -4.07
CA LEU A 49 2.33 2.58 -3.61
C LEU A 49 3.79 3.03 -3.67
N GLU A 50 4.72 2.17 -3.26
CA GLU A 50 6.15 2.49 -3.30
C GLU A 50 6.60 2.77 -4.74
N GLY A 51 6.16 1.91 -5.67
CA GLY A 51 6.38 2.09 -7.10
C GLY A 51 5.81 3.38 -7.66
N ALA A 52 4.57 3.70 -7.30
CA ALA A 52 3.88 4.90 -7.75
C ALA A 52 4.57 6.19 -7.26
N PHE A 53 5.02 6.23 -5.99
CA PHE A 53 5.79 7.38 -5.51
C PHE A 53 7.14 7.50 -6.21
N ARG A 54 7.88 6.41 -6.35
CA ARG A 54 9.18 6.41 -7.04
C ARG A 54 9.09 6.72 -8.53
N SER A 55 7.93 6.51 -9.17
CA SER A 55 7.75 6.88 -10.58
C SER A 55 7.49 8.37 -10.78
N VAL A 56 6.99 9.07 -9.75
CA VAL A 56 6.67 10.51 -9.82
C VAL A 56 7.82 11.36 -9.29
N PHE A 57 8.56 10.88 -8.29
CA PHE A 57 9.71 11.57 -7.72
C PHE A 57 11.04 11.11 -8.37
N PRO A 58 12.05 11.98 -8.48
CA PRO A 58 12.10 13.35 -7.97
C PRO A 58 11.33 14.35 -8.84
N ILE A 59 10.74 15.37 -8.20
CA ILE A 59 10.14 16.51 -8.89
C ILE A 59 11.17 17.63 -8.87
N ILE A 60 11.57 18.11 -10.05
CA ILE A 60 12.62 19.12 -10.22
C ILE A 60 11.98 20.40 -10.73
N ASP A 61 12.38 21.55 -10.17
CA ASP A 61 11.94 22.86 -10.65
C ASP A 61 12.53 23.17 -12.04
N TYR A 62 11.85 24.04 -12.80
CA TYR A 62 12.28 24.43 -14.16
C TYR A 62 13.71 25.00 -14.18
N ASN A 63 14.10 25.75 -13.15
CA ASN A 63 15.44 26.35 -13.08
C ASN A 63 16.50 25.39 -12.52
N GLU A 64 16.14 24.13 -12.25
CA GLU A 64 16.98 23.12 -11.57
C GLU A 64 17.63 23.61 -10.26
N MET A 65 17.02 24.60 -9.60
CA MET A 65 17.47 25.15 -8.31
C MET A 65 16.82 24.44 -7.12
N ALA A 66 15.79 23.64 -7.35
CA ALA A 66 15.12 22.89 -6.31
C ALA A 66 14.73 21.49 -6.80
N SER A 67 14.84 20.49 -5.93
CA SER A 67 14.28 19.15 -6.17
C SER A 67 13.60 18.62 -4.92
N ILE A 68 12.45 17.98 -5.09
CA ILE A 68 11.77 17.23 -4.04
C ILE A 68 12.08 15.76 -4.25
N GLU A 69 12.69 15.13 -3.25
CA GLU A 69 12.99 13.70 -3.21
C GLU A 69 12.04 12.97 -2.28
N TYR A 70 11.61 11.78 -2.67
CA TYR A 70 10.81 10.90 -1.84
C TYR A 70 11.71 9.99 -0.99
N LEU A 71 11.48 9.99 0.33
CA LEU A 71 12.23 9.16 1.29
C LEU A 71 11.44 7.94 1.78
N GLY A 72 10.11 8.00 1.77
CA GLY A 72 9.29 6.93 2.35
C GLY A 72 7.85 7.36 2.63
N TYR A 73 6.94 6.41 2.85
CA TYR A 73 5.58 6.68 3.34
C TYR A 73 5.26 5.86 4.59
N ASN A 74 4.37 6.39 5.41
CA ASN A 74 3.78 5.71 6.56
C ASN A 74 2.26 5.78 6.46
N MET A 75 1.60 4.67 6.76
CA MET A 75 0.14 4.64 6.96
C MET A 75 -0.16 4.85 8.44
N LEU A 76 -1.21 5.62 8.69
CA LEU A 76 -1.77 5.79 10.02
C LEU A 76 -3.06 5.00 10.13
N ASP A 77 -3.47 4.71 11.36
CA ASP A 77 -4.73 4.02 11.60
C ASP A 77 -5.93 4.85 11.12
N SER A 78 -6.98 4.14 10.69
CA SER A 78 -8.27 4.76 10.41
C SER A 78 -8.82 5.45 11.66
N LYS A 79 -9.42 6.62 11.48
CA LYS A 79 -10.05 7.38 12.57
C LYS A 79 -11.27 6.67 13.18
N TYR A 80 -11.96 5.86 12.38
CA TYR A 80 -13.19 5.17 12.77
C TYR A 80 -13.11 3.68 12.42
N ARG A 81 -13.90 2.86 13.11
CA ARG A 81 -14.04 1.43 12.78
C ARG A 81 -15.05 1.21 11.66
N GLU A 82 -14.96 0.06 10.99
CA GLU A 82 -15.82 -0.32 9.87
C GLU A 82 -17.32 -0.16 10.16
N ARG A 83 -17.79 -0.65 11.32
CA ARG A 83 -19.21 -0.54 11.72
C ARG A 83 -19.65 0.90 11.90
N GLU A 84 -18.83 1.73 12.53
CA GLU A 84 -19.15 3.15 12.74
C GLU A 84 -19.22 3.91 11.42
N CYS A 85 -18.37 3.55 10.46
CA CYS A 85 -18.41 4.10 9.11
C CYS A 85 -19.73 3.73 8.40
N ILE A 86 -20.20 2.49 8.53
CA ILE A 86 -21.47 2.04 7.95
C ILE A 86 -22.64 2.81 8.57
N ASP A 87 -22.72 2.85 9.90
CA ASP A 87 -23.84 3.48 10.62
C ASP A 87 -23.95 4.99 10.35
N LYS A 88 -22.80 5.66 10.16
CA LYS A 88 -22.73 7.11 9.91
C LYS A 88 -22.66 7.48 8.43
N GLY A 89 -22.65 6.51 7.51
CA GLY A 89 -22.48 6.76 6.08
C GLY A 89 -21.14 7.39 5.70
N LEU A 90 -20.06 7.06 6.43
CA LEU A 90 -18.70 7.54 6.19
C LEU A 90 -17.87 6.52 5.40
N THR A 91 -16.81 6.99 4.74
CA THR A 91 -15.83 6.10 4.09
C THR A 91 -14.80 5.62 5.11
N TYR A 92 -14.59 4.30 5.18
CA TYR A 92 -13.50 3.70 5.97
C TYR A 92 -12.17 3.87 5.23
N SER A 93 -11.27 4.71 5.76
CA SER A 93 -9.98 4.99 5.12
C SER A 93 -8.88 5.30 6.14
N ALA A 94 -7.65 4.98 5.76
CA ALA A 94 -6.43 5.23 6.52
C ALA A 94 -5.63 6.36 5.84
N PRO A 95 -5.18 7.39 6.58
CA PRO A 95 -4.36 8.44 6.00
C PRO A 95 -2.93 7.96 5.70
N ILE A 96 -2.40 8.36 4.55
CA ILE A 96 -1.01 8.12 4.13
C ILE A 96 -0.21 9.41 4.32
N LYS A 97 0.93 9.32 5.01
CA LYS A 97 1.90 10.42 5.15
C LYS A 97 3.19 10.07 4.43
N ILE A 98 3.64 10.93 3.53
CA ILE A 98 4.94 10.79 2.86
C ILE A 98 6.00 11.65 3.53
N LYS A 99 7.24 11.15 3.60
CA LYS A 99 8.43 11.89 3.96
C LYS A 99 9.14 12.29 2.68
N VAL A 100 9.32 13.59 2.50
CA VAL A 100 10.02 14.16 1.35
C VAL A 100 11.17 15.05 1.83
N LYS A 101 12.22 15.13 1.03
CA LYS A 101 13.35 16.03 1.24
C LYS A 101 13.36 17.07 0.14
N LEU A 102 13.42 18.34 0.53
CA LEU A 102 13.65 19.45 -0.41
C LEU A 102 15.15 19.72 -0.46
N ASN A 103 15.75 19.61 -1.65
CA ASN A 103 17.11 20.07 -1.92
C ASN A 103 17.02 21.42 -2.64
N LEU A 104 17.88 22.37 -2.27
CA LEU A 104 17.98 23.70 -2.85
C LEU A 104 19.43 23.97 -3.27
N TRP A 105 19.63 24.48 -4.47
CA TRP A 105 20.94 24.87 -4.99
C TRP A 105 21.00 26.38 -5.18
N ASN A 106 22.02 27.02 -4.61
CA ASN A 106 22.30 28.43 -4.85
C ASN A 106 23.36 28.57 -5.94
N ASN A 107 23.08 29.41 -6.94
CA ASN A 107 24.09 29.85 -7.89
C ASN A 107 24.98 30.91 -7.20
N SER A 108 26.10 30.48 -6.62
CA SER A 108 27.22 31.38 -6.36
C SER A 108 28.01 31.58 -7.65
N GLU A 109 28.60 32.76 -7.86
CA GLU A 109 29.25 33.27 -9.09
C GLU A 109 30.41 32.42 -9.66
N ASP A 110 30.67 31.24 -9.13
CA ASP A 110 31.76 30.34 -9.51
C ASP A 110 31.12 28.99 -9.86
N GLY A 111 30.73 28.80 -11.13
CA GLY A 111 29.79 27.81 -11.72
C GLY A 111 29.87 26.33 -11.28
N LYS A 112 29.81 26.07 -9.98
CA LYS A 112 29.80 24.76 -9.34
C LYS A 112 28.58 24.69 -8.43
N LYS A 113 27.59 23.88 -8.84
CA LYS A 113 26.44 23.53 -7.99
C LYS A 113 26.98 22.90 -6.70
N LYS A 114 26.85 23.59 -5.57
CA LYS A 114 27.11 23.05 -4.23
C LYS A 114 25.78 22.65 -3.59
N LEU A 115 25.78 21.45 -2.99
CA LEU A 115 24.67 20.88 -2.21
C LEU A 115 24.35 21.70 -0.96
#